data_AF-A0A1D3L1C3-F1
#
_entry.id   AF-A0A1D3L1C3-F1
#
_cell.length_a   1.000
_cell.length_b   1.000
_cell.length_c   1.000
_cell.angle_alpha   90.00
_cell.angle_beta   90.00
_cell.angle_gamma   90.00
#
_symmetry.space_group_name_H-M   'P 1'
#
loop_
_entity.id
_entity.type
_entity.pdbx_description
1 polymer ?
#
loop_
_entity_poly.entity_id
_entity_poly.type
_entity_poly.pdbx_seq_one_letter_code
_entity_poly.pdbx_strand_id
1 'polypeptide(L)'
;MDLYKLALNNIRRKKLRSALTMLGIVIGVATILTLLGSTAGLASAVNDQTNEYMYDVVISSASSSGSYSMDSQTVSKVENRSDLHGLREVTAFSEEINGSTVTVGGTNDWKQVKIKNGKPGVVINHAVADKLHLGVGDKIRIKNKELTITGISNEEQVDEDVLGVYINQTLAKQMAGNKVSAIYAQTDGDPKTVADNLEKQLNGVSVKTRSEKVAEVQEWANKAQLFMGIIAGIALVVGIISVVNTMMMSVMERTRELGVLKAIGFTNWELKGSILFESGLLGFLGSIAGVLLGILGILLIAKMLNFTDYITDMIPLWLVGGVIAGSTLLSILAGLYPARRASKLNVVEALRNE
;
A
#
# COMPACT_ATOMS: atom_id res chain seq x y z
N MET A 1 30.78 -31.02 21.07
CA MET A 1 29.48 -31.24 20.39
C MET A 1 29.03 -29.93 19.82
N ASP A 2 28.69 -29.93 18.54
CA ASP A 2 28.31 -28.72 17.83
C ASP A 2 26.98 -28.15 18.36
N LEU A 3 27.05 -27.00 19.03
CA LEU A 3 25.92 -26.26 19.60
C LEU A 3 24.77 -26.06 18.60
N TYR A 4 25.08 -25.95 17.30
CA TYR A 4 24.10 -25.82 16.23
C TYR A 4 23.22 -27.07 16.03
N LYS A 5 23.78 -28.29 16.16
CA LYS A 5 23.00 -29.54 16.03
C LYS A 5 22.02 -29.72 17.19
N LEU A 6 22.40 -29.25 18.37
CA LEU A 6 21.56 -29.27 19.57
C LEU A 6 20.35 -28.34 19.42
N ALA A 7 20.57 -27.11 18.94
CA ALA A 7 19.49 -26.16 18.68
C ALA A 7 18.50 -26.66 17.60
N LEU A 8 18.99 -27.20 16.48
CA LEU A 8 18.13 -27.74 15.42
C LEU A 8 17.27 -28.93 15.88
N ASN A 9 17.87 -29.84 16.64
CA ASN A 9 17.16 -31.00 17.17
C ASN A 9 16.08 -30.61 18.19
N ASN A 10 16.31 -29.54 18.97
CA ASN A 10 15.33 -29.04 19.93
C ASN A 10 14.08 -28.47 19.25
N ILE A 11 14.24 -27.68 18.19
CA ILE A 11 13.11 -27.17 17.39
C ILE A 11 12.31 -28.33 16.77
N ARG A 12 13.00 -29.36 16.26
CA ARG A 12 12.34 -30.54 15.66
C ARG A 12 11.55 -31.38 16.66
N ARG A 13 11.94 -31.42 17.94
CA ARG A 13 11.24 -32.20 18.98
C ARG A 13 9.92 -31.56 19.42
N LYS A 14 9.79 -30.22 19.34
CA LYS A 14 8.59 -29.48 19.79
C LYS A 14 7.94 -28.65 18.68
N LYS A 15 7.63 -29.32 17.56
CA LYS A 15 7.10 -28.73 16.32
C LYS A 15 5.91 -27.78 16.53
N LEU A 16 4.92 -28.19 17.33
CA LEU A 16 3.70 -27.41 17.55
C LEU A 16 3.98 -26.06 18.23
N ARG A 17 4.83 -26.07 19.26
CA ARG A 17 5.14 -24.84 19.98
C ARG A 17 5.98 -23.90 19.14
N SER A 18 7.05 -24.43 18.54
CA SER A 18 7.89 -23.63 17.64
C SER A 18 7.07 -23.05 16.49
N ALA A 19 6.10 -23.79 15.94
CA ALA A 19 5.17 -23.28 14.94
C ALA A 19 4.30 -22.12 15.48
N LEU A 20 3.74 -22.25 16.69
CA LEU A 20 2.92 -21.20 17.29
C LEU A 20 3.70 -19.90 17.54
N THR A 21 4.97 -20.02 17.97
CA THR A 21 5.87 -18.87 18.15
C THR A 21 6.22 -18.24 16.82
N MET A 22 6.55 -19.07 15.83
CA MET A 22 6.86 -18.60 14.48
C MET A 22 5.66 -17.89 13.87
N LEU A 23 4.41 -18.31 14.15
CA LEU A 23 3.22 -17.58 13.67
C LEU A 23 3.19 -16.12 14.13
N GLY A 24 3.52 -15.83 15.40
CA GLY A 24 3.59 -14.45 15.88
C GLY A 24 4.63 -13.61 15.13
N ILE A 25 5.80 -14.19 14.86
CA ILE A 25 6.86 -13.54 14.08
C ILE A 25 6.43 -13.36 12.62
N VAL A 26 5.87 -14.41 12.03
CA VAL A 26 5.39 -14.45 10.64
C VAL A 26 4.34 -13.37 10.40
N ILE A 27 3.34 -13.25 11.29
CA ILE A 27 2.30 -12.22 11.19
C ILE A 27 2.90 -10.83 11.32
N GLY A 28 3.78 -10.61 12.31
CA GLY A 28 4.41 -9.31 12.50
C GLY A 28 5.27 -8.89 11.31
N VAL A 29 6.10 -9.81 10.80
CA VAL A 29 6.96 -9.59 9.63
C VAL A 29 6.14 -9.36 8.37
N ALA A 30 5.11 -10.19 8.13
CA ALA A 30 4.23 -10.03 6.98
C ALA A 30 3.55 -8.65 7.01
N THR A 31 3.01 -8.27 8.17
CA THR A 31 2.35 -6.97 8.37
C THR A 31 3.31 -5.81 8.10
N ILE A 32 4.52 -5.84 8.66
CA ILE A 32 5.51 -4.78 8.40
C ILE A 32 5.85 -4.70 6.92
N LEU A 33 6.13 -5.84 6.29
CA LEU A 33 6.52 -5.89 4.88
C LEU A 33 5.39 -5.35 4.00
N THR A 34 4.15 -5.81 4.21
CA THR A 34 2.99 -5.33 3.45
C THR A 34 2.77 -3.85 3.62
N LEU A 35 2.88 -3.32 4.84
CA LEU A 35 2.58 -1.93 5.12
C LEU A 35 3.67 -1.01 4.54
N LEU A 36 4.93 -1.26 4.88
CA LEU A 36 6.04 -0.44 4.39
C LEU A 36 6.22 -0.56 2.88
N GLY A 37 6.04 -1.77 2.34
CA GLY A 37 6.09 -2.01 0.90
C GLY A 37 5.00 -1.27 0.16
N SER A 38 3.75 -1.37 0.64
CA SER A 38 2.64 -0.66 0.00
C SER A 38 2.82 0.86 0.04
N THR A 39 3.35 1.40 1.14
CA THR A 39 3.65 2.84 1.22
C THR A 39 4.73 3.26 0.21
N ALA A 40 5.79 2.46 0.04
CA ALA A 40 6.82 2.75 -0.96
C ALA A 40 6.24 2.77 -2.39
N GLY A 41 5.41 1.77 -2.74
CA GLY A 41 4.74 1.72 -4.03
C GLY A 41 3.77 2.89 -4.26
N LEU A 42 3.00 3.26 -3.24
CA LEU A 42 2.13 4.45 -3.27
C LEU A 42 2.93 5.74 -3.49
N ALA A 43 4.06 5.90 -2.82
CA ALA A 43 4.92 7.06 -2.99
C ALA A 43 5.50 7.14 -4.42
N SER A 44 5.96 6.01 -4.97
CA SER A 44 6.37 5.91 -6.39
C SER A 44 5.24 6.27 -7.33
N ALA A 45 4.05 5.69 -7.14
CA ALA A 45 2.89 5.94 -8.00
C ALA A 45 2.48 7.41 -8.01
N VAL A 46 2.47 8.05 -6.83
CA VAL A 46 2.19 9.48 -6.72
C VAL A 46 3.27 10.31 -7.42
N ASN A 47 4.54 9.94 -7.27
CA ASN A 47 5.64 10.67 -7.88
C ASN A 47 5.59 10.55 -9.42
N ASP A 48 5.39 9.35 -9.94
CA ASP A 48 5.31 9.07 -11.38
C ASP A 48 4.09 9.74 -12.01
N GLN A 49 2.91 9.59 -11.39
CA GLN A 49 1.70 10.25 -11.84
C GLN A 49 1.88 11.78 -11.85
N THR A 50 2.51 12.34 -10.82
CA THR A 50 2.73 13.79 -10.75
C THR A 50 3.79 14.27 -11.75
N ASN A 51 4.75 13.43 -12.15
CA ASN A 51 5.76 13.75 -13.17
C ASN A 51 5.21 13.66 -14.59
N GLU A 52 4.22 12.79 -14.83
CA GLU A 52 3.60 12.59 -16.14
C GLU A 52 2.75 13.79 -16.58
N TYR A 53 2.04 14.44 -15.65
CA TYR A 53 1.27 15.63 -15.97
C TYR A 53 2.16 16.88 -15.81
N MET A 54 2.68 17.41 -16.93
CA MET A 54 3.44 18.67 -16.98
C MET A 54 2.56 19.91 -16.75
N TYR A 55 2.00 20.06 -15.54
CA TYR A 55 1.23 21.24 -15.11
C TYR A 55 1.84 21.89 -13.87
N ASP A 56 1.59 23.18 -13.70
CA ASP A 56 2.03 23.94 -12.54
C ASP A 56 0.88 24.13 -11.53
N VAL A 57 -0.34 24.34 -12.04
CA VAL A 57 -1.55 24.51 -11.24
C VAL A 57 -2.72 23.67 -11.76
N VAL A 58 -3.55 23.21 -10.83
CA VAL A 58 -4.86 22.61 -11.12
C VAL A 58 -5.95 23.51 -10.55
N ILE A 59 -6.87 23.91 -11.42
CA ILE A 59 -8.00 24.77 -11.11
C ILE A 59 -9.25 23.89 -11.10
N SER A 60 -9.96 23.87 -9.99
CA SER A 60 -11.15 23.03 -9.79
C SER A 60 -12.26 23.81 -9.09
N SER A 61 -13.48 23.29 -9.06
CA SER A 61 -14.56 23.93 -8.30
C SER A 61 -14.28 23.88 -6.80
N ALA A 62 -14.47 25.00 -6.09
CA ALA A 62 -14.40 25.06 -4.62
C ALA A 62 -15.67 24.53 -3.93
N SER A 63 -16.63 23.96 -4.68
CA SER A 63 -17.91 23.54 -4.11
C SER A 63 -17.73 22.33 -3.18
N SER A 64 -18.30 22.44 -1.97
CA SER A 64 -18.45 21.33 -1.01
C SER A 64 -19.75 20.56 -1.20
N SER A 65 -20.62 21.00 -2.11
CA SER A 65 -22.00 20.53 -2.31
C SER A 65 -22.14 19.42 -3.36
N GLY A 66 -21.05 18.76 -3.75
CA GLY A 66 -21.06 17.59 -4.63
C GLY A 66 -21.12 17.90 -6.13
N SER A 67 -21.12 19.18 -6.55
CA SER A 67 -20.95 19.55 -7.96
C SER A 67 -19.48 19.76 -8.29
N TYR A 68 -18.80 18.68 -8.68
CA TYR A 68 -17.39 18.70 -9.10
C TYR A 68 -17.13 19.37 -10.45
N SER A 69 -17.90 20.41 -10.82
CA SER A 69 -17.84 21.02 -12.14
C SER A 69 -17.92 22.54 -12.05
N MET A 70 -16.92 23.23 -12.61
CA MET A 70 -16.93 24.66 -12.84
C MET A 70 -17.92 25.03 -13.93
N ASP A 71 -18.61 26.15 -13.77
CA ASP A 71 -19.54 26.66 -14.77
C ASP A 71 -18.80 27.17 -16.02
N SER A 72 -19.52 27.23 -17.14
CA SER A 72 -18.94 27.67 -18.42
C SER A 72 -18.40 29.09 -18.37
N GLN A 73 -18.93 29.96 -17.50
CA GLN A 73 -18.46 31.34 -17.36
C GLN A 73 -17.09 31.40 -16.68
N THR A 74 -16.88 30.60 -15.64
CA THR A 74 -15.62 30.47 -14.92
C THR A 74 -14.57 29.81 -15.80
N VAL A 75 -14.95 28.76 -16.54
CA VAL A 75 -14.08 28.10 -17.53
C VAL A 75 -13.58 29.12 -18.56
N SER A 76 -14.47 29.90 -19.18
CA SER A 76 -14.05 30.90 -20.16
C SER A 76 -13.22 32.05 -19.57
N LYS A 77 -13.41 32.40 -18.29
CA LYS A 77 -12.52 33.36 -17.62
C LYS A 77 -11.11 32.79 -17.44
N VAL A 78 -10.98 31.50 -17.14
CA VAL A 78 -9.68 30.81 -17.04
C VAL A 78 -9.03 30.66 -18.41
N GLU A 79 -9.80 30.29 -19.44
CA GLU A 79 -9.29 30.12 -20.82
C GLU A 79 -8.71 31.42 -21.41
N ASN A 80 -9.27 32.59 -21.05
CA ASN A 80 -8.86 33.89 -21.62
C ASN A 80 -7.71 34.57 -20.86
N ARG A 81 -7.09 33.89 -19.88
CA ARG A 81 -5.99 34.44 -19.10
C ARG A 81 -4.66 34.34 -19.84
N SER A 82 -3.89 35.42 -19.84
CA SER A 82 -2.59 35.49 -20.51
C SER A 82 -1.44 34.86 -19.71
N ASP A 83 -1.63 34.67 -18.40
CA ASP A 83 -0.66 34.09 -17.46
C ASP A 83 -0.74 32.55 -17.38
N LEU A 84 -1.64 31.93 -18.17
CA LEU A 84 -1.83 30.49 -18.23
C LEU A 84 -1.60 29.96 -19.65
N HIS A 85 -0.82 28.89 -19.77
CA HIS A 85 -0.55 28.21 -21.04
C HIS A 85 -0.78 26.70 -20.91
N GLY A 86 -0.87 26.01 -22.05
CA GLY A 86 -0.99 24.55 -22.07
C GLY A 86 -2.26 24.01 -21.40
N LEU A 87 -3.35 24.78 -21.47
CA LEU A 87 -4.62 24.45 -20.83
C LEU A 87 -5.13 23.07 -21.25
N ARG A 88 -5.30 22.18 -20.27
CA ARG A 88 -5.90 20.86 -20.44
C ARG A 88 -7.13 20.75 -19.56
N GLU A 89 -8.28 20.68 -20.21
CA GLU A 89 -9.57 20.51 -19.56
C GLU A 89 -9.86 19.03 -19.31
N VAL A 90 -10.43 18.75 -18.14
CA VAL A 90 -10.97 17.43 -17.79
C VAL A 90 -12.41 17.60 -17.35
N THR A 91 -13.32 16.93 -18.05
CA THR A 91 -14.75 16.90 -17.71
C THR A 91 -15.12 15.52 -17.20
N ALA A 92 -15.64 15.46 -15.98
CA ALA A 92 -16.23 14.26 -15.42
C ALA A 92 -17.61 14.58 -14.84
N PHE A 93 -18.56 13.68 -15.02
CA PHE A 93 -19.88 13.78 -14.40
C PHE A 93 -20.43 12.39 -14.08
N SER A 94 -21.28 12.32 -13.06
CA SER A 94 -21.97 11.08 -12.70
C SER A 94 -23.34 11.02 -13.37
N GLU A 95 -23.72 9.83 -13.79
CA GLU A 95 -24.97 9.50 -14.46
C GLU A 95 -25.53 8.20 -13.86
N GLU A 96 -26.85 8.11 -13.68
CA GLU A 96 -27.46 6.84 -13.29
C GLU A 96 -27.85 6.05 -14.55
N ILE A 97 -27.30 4.84 -14.70
CA ILE A 97 -27.55 3.96 -15.84
C ILE A 97 -27.98 2.60 -15.28
N ASN A 98 -29.20 2.18 -15.62
CA ASN A 98 -29.79 0.90 -15.16
C ASN A 98 -29.71 0.71 -13.63
N GLY A 99 -29.96 1.75 -12.85
CA GLY A 99 -29.94 1.70 -11.38
C GLY A 99 -28.54 1.66 -10.76
N SER A 100 -27.49 1.85 -11.57
CA SER A 100 -26.11 1.98 -11.10
C SER A 100 -25.54 3.36 -11.42
N THR A 101 -24.84 3.97 -10.47
CA THR A 101 -24.15 5.25 -10.70
C THR A 101 -22.87 5.01 -11.49
N VAL A 102 -22.79 5.61 -12.68
CA VAL A 102 -21.68 5.52 -13.61
C VAL A 102 -20.99 6.87 -13.72
N THR A 103 -19.67 6.90 -13.61
CA THR A 103 -18.87 8.10 -13.82
C THR A 103 -18.43 8.17 -15.27
N VAL A 104 -18.81 9.25 -15.95
CA VAL A 104 -18.45 9.50 -17.35
C VAL A 104 -17.32 10.52 -17.38
N GLY A 105 -16.16 10.10 -17.86
CA GLY A 105 -14.95 10.93 -17.99
C GLY A 105 -14.65 11.27 -19.44
N GLY A 106 -14.27 12.52 -19.69
CA GLY A 106 -13.76 12.99 -20.96
C GLY A 106 -12.24 12.81 -21.04
N THR A 107 -11.75 12.28 -22.17
CA THR A 107 -10.31 12.22 -22.47
C THR A 107 -10.01 12.68 -23.90
N ASN A 108 -8.87 13.35 -24.05
CA ASN A 108 -8.25 13.64 -25.35
C ASN A 108 -7.04 12.75 -25.62
N ASP A 109 -6.52 12.08 -24.59
CA ASP A 109 -5.35 11.21 -24.67
C ASP A 109 -5.77 9.77 -24.35
N TRP A 110 -6.09 9.03 -25.41
CA TRP A 110 -6.50 7.64 -25.30
C TRP A 110 -5.37 6.70 -24.90
N LYS A 111 -4.11 7.15 -24.88
CA LYS A 111 -2.99 6.33 -24.36
C LYS A 111 -3.12 6.11 -22.85
N GLN A 112 -3.77 7.03 -22.16
CA GLN A 112 -4.03 6.94 -20.71
C GLN A 112 -5.14 5.92 -20.39
N VAL A 113 -5.98 5.59 -21.38
CA VAL A 113 -7.01 4.55 -21.24
C VAL A 113 -6.42 3.25 -21.79
N LYS A 114 -6.03 2.32 -20.92
CA LYS A 114 -5.50 1.00 -21.35
C LYS A 114 -6.63 0.16 -21.98
N ILE A 115 -6.87 0.32 -23.29
CA ILE A 115 -7.94 -0.41 -24.02
C ILE A 115 -7.48 -1.86 -24.30
N LYS A 116 -8.21 -2.84 -23.78
CA LYS A 116 -7.92 -4.27 -23.97
C LYS A 116 -8.61 -4.82 -25.22
N ASN A 117 -9.87 -4.42 -25.43
CA ASN A 117 -10.68 -4.89 -26.54
C ASN A 117 -11.38 -3.72 -27.24
N GLY A 118 -11.42 -3.74 -28.57
CA GLY A 118 -12.05 -2.69 -29.39
C GLY A 118 -11.14 -1.50 -29.71
N LYS A 119 -11.74 -0.32 -29.91
CA LYS A 119 -11.08 0.91 -30.38
C LYS A 119 -11.44 2.12 -29.51
N PRO A 120 -10.58 3.16 -29.47
CA PRO A 120 -10.89 4.45 -28.86
C PRO A 120 -12.21 5.04 -29.37
N GLY A 121 -12.97 5.69 -28.49
CA GLY A 121 -14.24 6.34 -28.83
C GLY A 121 -15.18 6.45 -27.64
N VAL A 122 -15.87 5.34 -27.33
CA VAL A 122 -16.69 5.15 -26.14
C VAL A 122 -16.20 3.88 -25.48
N VAL A 123 -15.37 4.03 -24.45
CA VAL A 123 -14.72 2.92 -23.78
C VAL A 123 -15.32 2.76 -22.41
N ILE A 124 -15.92 1.60 -22.15
CA ILE A 124 -16.41 1.25 -20.81
C ILE A 124 -15.32 0.49 -20.06
N ASN A 125 -15.28 0.58 -18.74
CA ASN A 125 -14.41 -0.29 -17.97
C ASN A 125 -15.01 -1.70 -17.82
N HIS A 126 -14.18 -2.65 -17.39
CA HIS A 126 -14.60 -4.04 -17.25
C HIS A 126 -15.78 -4.20 -16.28
N ALA A 127 -15.77 -3.46 -15.17
CA ALA A 127 -16.87 -3.43 -14.20
C ALA A 127 -18.23 -3.06 -14.81
N VAL A 128 -18.26 -2.07 -15.72
CA VAL A 128 -19.48 -1.72 -16.48
C VAL A 128 -19.89 -2.84 -17.41
N ALA A 129 -18.94 -3.46 -18.11
CA ALA A 129 -19.23 -4.56 -19.03
C ALA A 129 -19.87 -5.75 -18.30
N ASP A 130 -19.32 -6.12 -17.14
CA ASP A 130 -19.79 -7.27 -16.37
C ASP A 130 -21.10 -6.99 -15.64
N LYS A 131 -21.20 -5.86 -14.93
CA LYS A 131 -22.37 -5.53 -14.11
C LYS A 131 -23.60 -5.16 -14.94
N LEU A 132 -23.40 -4.50 -16.09
CA LEU A 132 -24.50 -4.12 -16.99
C LEU A 132 -24.67 -5.11 -18.15
N HIS A 133 -23.83 -6.15 -18.23
CA HIS A 133 -23.81 -7.13 -19.33
C HIS A 133 -23.71 -6.48 -20.72
N LEU A 134 -22.83 -5.48 -20.85
CA LEU A 134 -22.64 -4.69 -22.07
C LEU A 134 -21.31 -5.04 -22.75
N GLY A 135 -21.33 -5.23 -24.06
CA GLY A 135 -20.18 -5.55 -24.91
C GLY A 135 -19.84 -4.47 -25.93
N VAL A 136 -18.74 -4.69 -26.67
CA VAL A 136 -18.38 -3.85 -27.82
C VAL A 136 -19.44 -3.99 -28.91
N GLY A 137 -19.98 -2.87 -29.38
CA GLY A 137 -21.09 -2.81 -30.35
C GLY A 137 -22.45 -2.54 -29.70
N ASP A 138 -22.58 -2.75 -28.39
CA ASP A 138 -23.81 -2.43 -27.67
C ASP A 138 -23.98 -0.93 -27.50
N LYS A 139 -25.21 -0.51 -27.23
CA LYS A 139 -25.57 0.89 -27.06
C LYS A 139 -25.82 1.21 -25.61
N ILE A 140 -25.18 2.28 -25.14
CA ILE A 140 -25.37 2.85 -23.81
C ILE A 140 -26.00 4.24 -23.94
N ARG A 141 -27.05 4.50 -23.16
CA ARG A 141 -27.65 5.83 -23.08
C ARG A 141 -27.03 6.59 -21.92
N ILE A 142 -26.42 7.72 -22.24
CA ILE A 142 -25.82 8.64 -21.28
C ILE A 142 -26.50 9.99 -21.50
N LYS A 143 -27.20 10.51 -20.47
CA LYS A 143 -28.14 11.63 -20.60
C LYS A 143 -29.14 11.39 -21.74
N ASN A 144 -29.22 12.34 -22.65
CA ASN A 144 -30.11 12.32 -23.80
C ASN A 144 -29.43 11.81 -25.08
N LYS A 145 -28.24 11.20 -24.99
CA LYS A 145 -27.52 10.66 -26.15
C LYS A 145 -27.32 9.15 -26.03
N GLU A 146 -27.53 8.48 -27.15
CA GLU A 146 -27.27 7.05 -27.30
C GLU A 146 -25.90 6.88 -27.97
N LEU A 147 -24.99 6.21 -27.29
CA LEU A 147 -23.61 6.02 -27.70
C LEU A 147 -23.33 4.54 -27.90
N THR A 148 -22.58 4.20 -28.94
CA THR A 148 -22.16 2.82 -29.19
C THR A 148 -20.82 2.56 -28.53
N ILE A 149 -20.75 1.50 -27.74
CA ILE A 149 -19.53 1.08 -27.04
C ILE A 149 -18.54 0.60 -28.09
N THR A 150 -17.41 1.29 -28.20
CA THR A 150 -16.37 0.97 -29.19
C THR A 150 -15.24 0.17 -28.59
N GLY A 151 -15.09 0.16 -27.26
CA GLY A 151 -14.06 -0.59 -26.58
C GLY A 151 -14.35 -0.86 -25.11
N ILE A 152 -13.55 -1.76 -24.55
CA ILE A 152 -13.55 -2.12 -23.13
C ILE A 152 -12.13 -1.93 -22.61
N SER A 153 -11.97 -1.12 -21.56
CA SER A 153 -10.68 -0.92 -20.90
C SER A 153 -10.31 -2.13 -20.04
N ASN A 154 -9.01 -2.30 -19.79
CA ASN A 154 -8.51 -3.39 -18.96
C ASN A 154 -9.05 -3.27 -17.51
N GLU A 155 -9.08 -4.39 -16.78
CA GLU A 155 -9.39 -4.47 -15.34
C GLU A 155 -8.47 -3.56 -14.50
N GLU A 156 -7.28 -3.28 -15.03
CA GLU A 156 -6.17 -2.62 -14.34
C GLU A 156 -6.35 -1.12 -14.01
N GLN A 157 -7.49 -0.48 -14.28
CA GLN A 157 -7.59 0.99 -14.11
C GLN A 157 -8.70 1.48 -13.20
N VAL A 158 -9.62 0.63 -12.74
CA VAL A 158 -10.73 1.09 -11.91
C VAL A 158 -11.16 -0.01 -10.94
N ASP A 159 -11.41 0.37 -9.69
CA ASP A 159 -12.09 -0.44 -8.67
C ASP A 159 -13.28 -1.20 -9.29
N GLU A 160 -13.46 -2.50 -8.97
CA GLU A 160 -14.57 -3.31 -9.52
C GLU A 160 -15.94 -2.68 -9.23
N ASP A 161 -16.03 -1.84 -8.19
CA ASP A 161 -17.25 -1.11 -7.81
C ASP A 161 -17.42 0.25 -8.50
N VAL A 162 -16.37 0.82 -9.08
CA VAL A 162 -16.45 2.12 -9.76
C VAL A 162 -16.76 1.90 -11.24
N LEU A 163 -18.00 2.19 -11.62
CA LEU A 163 -18.45 2.08 -13.00
C LEU A 163 -17.99 3.29 -13.80
N GLY A 164 -17.10 3.08 -14.77
CA GLY A 164 -16.45 4.14 -15.52
C GLY A 164 -16.71 4.06 -17.03
N VAL A 165 -17.03 5.20 -17.65
CA VAL A 165 -17.14 5.33 -19.11
C VAL A 165 -16.27 6.48 -19.58
N TYR A 166 -15.36 6.20 -20.50
CA TYR A 166 -14.50 7.18 -21.14
C TYR A 166 -15.06 7.55 -22.51
N ILE A 167 -15.26 8.84 -22.73
CA ILE A 167 -15.65 9.41 -24.02
C ILE A 167 -14.69 10.52 -24.41
N ASN A 168 -14.79 11.01 -25.65
CA ASN A 168 -14.00 12.17 -26.06
C ASN A 168 -14.32 13.40 -25.20
N GLN A 169 -13.30 14.14 -24.76
CA GLN A 169 -13.44 15.33 -23.90
C GLN A 169 -14.40 16.39 -24.49
N THR A 170 -14.40 16.61 -25.81
CA THR A 170 -15.33 17.54 -26.46
C THR A 170 -16.77 17.09 -26.31
N LEU A 171 -17.04 15.79 -26.45
CA LEU A 171 -18.37 15.22 -26.25
C LEU A 171 -18.78 15.28 -24.78
N ALA A 172 -17.86 14.99 -23.85
CA ALA A 172 -18.11 15.11 -22.41
C ALA A 172 -18.46 16.55 -22.01
N LYS A 173 -17.69 17.55 -22.47
CA LYS A 173 -17.94 18.98 -22.22
C LYS A 173 -19.32 19.39 -22.72
N GLN A 174 -19.71 18.99 -23.93
CA GLN A 174 -21.05 19.25 -24.47
C GLN A 174 -22.15 18.62 -23.60
N MET A 175 -21.98 17.36 -23.19
CA MET A 175 -22.97 16.64 -22.38
C MET A 175 -23.04 17.16 -20.94
N ALA A 176 -21.97 17.75 -20.42
CA ALA A 176 -21.94 18.42 -19.13
C ALA A 176 -22.52 19.86 -19.17
N GLY A 177 -22.98 20.34 -20.33
CA GLY A 177 -23.49 21.70 -20.48
C GLY A 177 -22.37 22.75 -20.46
N ASN A 178 -21.23 22.45 -21.11
CA ASN A 178 -20.00 23.24 -21.13
C ASN A 178 -19.35 23.45 -19.75
N LYS A 179 -19.66 22.57 -18.79
CA LYS A 179 -19.00 22.53 -17.49
C LYS A 179 -17.76 21.62 -17.55
N VAL A 180 -16.75 21.98 -16.76
CA VAL A 180 -15.46 21.26 -16.70
C VAL A 180 -15.12 21.02 -15.25
N SER A 181 -14.58 19.84 -14.93
CA SER A 181 -14.29 19.45 -13.55
C SER A 181 -12.98 20.03 -13.04
N ALA A 182 -11.95 19.98 -13.88
CA ALA A 182 -10.65 20.54 -13.59
C ALA A 182 -10.01 21.10 -14.85
N ILE A 183 -9.20 22.13 -14.68
CA ILE A 183 -8.33 22.69 -15.71
C ILE A 183 -6.90 22.61 -15.19
N TYR A 184 -6.05 21.91 -15.92
CA TYR A 184 -4.62 21.86 -15.68
C TYR A 184 -3.94 22.92 -16.54
N ALA A 185 -3.03 23.69 -15.96
CA ALA A 185 -2.36 24.78 -16.65
C ALA A 185 -0.89 24.89 -16.25
N GLN A 186 -0.08 25.39 -17.16
CA GLN A 186 1.25 25.91 -16.89
C GLN A 186 1.14 27.41 -16.61
N THR A 187 1.97 27.91 -15.71
CA THR A 187 1.91 29.30 -15.25
C THR A 187 3.14 30.09 -15.67
N ASP A 188 2.94 31.34 -16.09
CA ASP A 188 4.04 32.28 -16.27
C ASP A 188 4.49 32.84 -14.91
N GLY A 189 5.66 32.42 -14.45
CA GLY A 189 6.23 32.86 -13.17
C GLY A 189 6.01 31.86 -12.05
N ASP A 190 5.89 32.35 -10.81
CA ASP A 190 5.74 31.49 -9.63
C ASP A 190 4.31 30.91 -9.52
N PRO A 191 4.14 29.57 -9.58
CA PRO A 191 2.82 28.93 -9.58
C PRO A 191 1.95 29.29 -8.36
N LYS A 192 2.58 29.49 -7.20
CA LYS A 192 1.87 29.82 -5.96
C LYS A 192 1.27 31.22 -6.01
N THR A 193 2.05 32.19 -6.46
CA THR A 193 1.57 33.56 -6.66
C THR A 193 0.41 33.61 -7.67
N VAL A 194 0.49 32.84 -8.76
CA VAL A 194 -0.58 32.76 -9.76
C VAL A 194 -1.83 32.09 -9.18
N ALA A 195 -1.68 31.00 -8.41
CA ALA A 195 -2.78 30.33 -7.73
C ALA A 195 -3.52 31.26 -6.75
N ASP A 196 -2.79 31.96 -5.88
CA ASP A 196 -3.39 32.90 -4.91
C ASP A 196 -4.14 34.04 -5.59
N ASN A 197 -3.63 34.54 -6.72
CA ASN A 197 -4.29 35.58 -7.50
C ASN A 197 -5.56 35.07 -8.20
N LEU A 198 -5.53 33.83 -8.71
CA LEU A 198 -6.68 33.19 -9.34
C LEU A 198 -7.82 32.97 -8.34
N GLU A 199 -7.54 32.43 -7.16
CA GLU A 199 -8.57 32.21 -6.13
C GLU A 199 -9.21 33.52 -5.64
N LYS A 200 -8.45 34.62 -5.57
CA LYS A 200 -8.98 35.94 -5.18
C LYS A 200 -9.87 36.59 -6.26
N GLN A 201 -9.57 36.34 -7.53
CA GLN A 201 -10.27 36.97 -8.66
C GLN A 201 -11.46 36.14 -9.15
N LEU A 202 -11.44 34.83 -8.92
CA LEU A 202 -12.49 33.90 -9.33
C LEU A 202 -13.16 33.32 -8.09
N ASN A 203 -14.37 33.82 -7.78
CA ASN A 203 -15.17 33.25 -6.70
C ASN A 203 -15.62 31.82 -7.09
N GLY A 204 -15.44 30.86 -6.18
CA GLY A 204 -15.94 29.49 -6.36
C GLY A 204 -14.98 28.53 -7.07
N VAL A 205 -13.71 28.91 -7.26
CA VAL A 205 -12.63 27.99 -7.67
C VAL A 205 -11.66 27.74 -6.54
N SER A 206 -11.07 26.54 -6.52
CA SER A 206 -9.87 26.24 -5.75
C SER A 206 -8.74 25.94 -6.72
N VAL A 207 -7.62 26.65 -6.53
CA VAL A 207 -6.42 26.51 -7.34
C VAL A 207 -5.33 25.94 -6.45
N LYS A 208 -4.89 24.73 -6.76
CA LYS A 208 -3.80 24.08 -6.06
C LYS A 208 -2.60 23.99 -6.98
N THR A 209 -1.43 24.33 -6.46
CA THR A 209 -0.18 24.08 -7.16
C THR A 209 0.13 22.58 -7.18
N ARG A 210 1.00 22.17 -8.10
CA ARG A 210 1.54 20.80 -8.14
C ARG A 210 2.17 20.41 -6.80
N SER A 211 2.95 21.30 -6.20
CA SER A 211 3.62 21.06 -4.91
C SER A 211 2.62 20.91 -3.75
N GLU A 212 1.55 21.71 -3.72
CA GLU A 212 0.49 21.56 -2.71
C GLU A 212 -0.29 20.27 -2.89
N LYS A 213 -0.57 19.85 -4.13
CA LYS A 213 -1.25 18.59 -4.39
C LYS A 213 -0.41 17.39 -3.95
N VAL A 214 0.89 17.42 -4.24
CA VAL A 214 1.85 16.40 -3.77
C VAL A 214 1.92 16.41 -2.25
N ALA A 215 2.02 17.58 -1.62
CA ALA A 215 2.09 17.70 -0.16
C ALA A 215 0.82 17.18 0.53
N GLU A 216 -0.38 17.45 -0.02
CA GLU A 216 -1.66 16.93 0.48
C GLU A 216 -1.70 15.40 0.43
N VAL A 217 -1.30 14.81 -0.70
CA VAL A 217 -1.24 13.35 -0.86
C VAL A 217 -0.20 12.73 0.07
N GLN A 218 0.97 13.36 0.22
CA GLN A 218 2.01 12.93 1.16
C GLN A 218 1.53 13.05 2.61
N GLU A 219 0.77 14.08 2.99
CA GLU A 219 0.24 14.23 4.34
C GLU A 219 -0.74 13.11 4.68
N TRP A 220 -1.65 12.79 3.77
CA TRP A 220 -2.56 11.65 3.90
C TRP A 220 -1.80 10.32 3.98
N ALA A 221 -0.82 10.13 3.11
CA ALA A 221 0.03 8.95 3.13
C ALA A 221 0.80 8.82 4.45
N ASN A 222 1.37 9.91 4.96
CA ASN A 222 2.10 9.94 6.24
C ASN A 222 1.19 9.63 7.43
N LYS A 223 -0.04 10.18 7.44
CA LYS A 223 -1.04 9.86 8.48
C LYS A 223 -1.42 8.38 8.42
N ALA A 224 -1.72 7.85 7.24
CA ALA A 224 -2.00 6.43 7.06
C ALA A 224 -0.82 5.55 7.51
N GLN A 225 0.41 5.94 7.14
CA GLN A 225 1.64 5.26 7.55
C GLN A 225 1.84 5.27 9.06
N LEU A 226 1.48 6.36 9.76
CA LEU A 226 1.54 6.42 11.22
C LEU A 226 0.57 5.41 11.85
N PHE A 227 -0.69 5.37 11.39
CA PHE A 227 -1.68 4.40 11.90
C PHE A 227 -1.25 2.96 11.62
N MET A 228 -0.79 2.68 10.41
CA MET A 228 -0.25 1.38 10.02
C MET A 228 1.01 1.02 10.83
N GLY A 229 1.89 1.98 11.09
CA GLY A 229 3.08 1.82 11.90
C GLY A 229 2.77 1.46 13.36
N ILE A 230 1.69 2.00 13.93
CA ILE A 230 1.20 1.59 15.26
C ILE A 230 0.76 0.12 15.24
N ILE A 231 0.01 -0.31 14.23
CA ILE A 231 -0.43 -1.71 14.08
C ILE A 231 0.77 -2.64 13.94
N ALA A 232 1.73 -2.28 13.09
CA ALA A 232 2.98 -3.00 12.93
C ALA A 232 3.78 -3.07 14.24
N GLY A 233 3.84 -1.96 14.98
CA GLY A 233 4.49 -1.90 16.30
C GLY A 233 3.84 -2.84 17.32
N ILE A 234 2.51 -2.90 17.36
CA ILE A 234 1.79 -3.86 18.22
C ILE A 234 2.14 -5.30 17.82
N ALA A 235 2.15 -5.60 16.52
CA ALA A 235 2.49 -6.93 16.03
C ALA A 235 3.93 -7.35 16.41
N LEU A 236 4.88 -6.41 16.38
CA LEU A 236 6.25 -6.65 16.87
C LEU A 236 6.29 -6.99 18.36
N VAL A 237 5.57 -6.24 19.19
CA VAL A 237 5.52 -6.48 20.63
C VAL A 237 4.94 -7.86 20.91
N VAL A 238 3.86 -8.24 20.23
CA VAL A 238 3.26 -9.57 20.34
C VAL A 238 4.26 -10.65 19.91
N GLY A 239 4.99 -10.44 18.82
CA GLY A 239 6.06 -11.34 18.38
C GLY A 239 7.16 -11.53 19.43
N ILE A 240 7.66 -10.43 20.01
CA ILE A 240 8.68 -10.47 21.07
C ILE A 240 8.18 -11.24 22.29
N ILE A 241 6.98 -10.94 22.78
CA ILE A 241 6.38 -11.62 23.93
C ILE A 241 6.22 -13.12 23.64
N SER A 242 5.80 -13.47 22.42
CA SER A 242 5.65 -14.86 21.98
C SER A 242 6.98 -15.63 22.04
N VAL A 243 8.06 -15.01 21.57
CA VAL A 243 9.42 -15.58 21.64
C VAL A 243 9.87 -15.74 23.08
N VAL A 244 9.73 -14.70 23.91
CA VAL A 244 10.11 -14.75 25.34
C VAL A 244 9.39 -15.89 26.05
N ASN A 245 8.06 -15.97 25.90
CA ASN A 245 7.26 -17.00 26.57
C ASN A 245 7.65 -18.41 26.14
N THR A 246 7.87 -18.60 24.84
CA THR A 246 8.30 -19.88 24.28
C THR A 246 9.67 -20.30 24.79
N MET A 247 10.63 -19.38 24.76
CA MET A 247 12.00 -19.64 25.21
C MET A 247 12.05 -19.90 26.70
N MET A 248 11.28 -19.15 27.49
CA MET A 248 11.16 -19.35 28.92
C MET A 248 10.61 -20.74 29.24
N MET A 249 9.55 -21.16 28.56
CA MET A 249 8.98 -22.50 28.70
C MET A 249 9.97 -23.60 28.25
N SER A 250 10.66 -23.41 27.12
CA SER A 250 11.69 -24.35 26.65
C SER A 250 12.79 -24.55 27.69
N VAL A 251 13.27 -23.47 28.32
CA VAL A 251 14.26 -23.53 29.40
C VAL A 251 13.75 -24.34 30.60
N MET A 252 12.52 -24.11 31.04
CA MET A 252 11.94 -24.80 32.20
C MET A 252 11.73 -26.30 31.95
N GLU A 253 11.40 -26.70 30.73
CA GLU A 253 11.19 -28.12 30.41
C GLU A 253 12.50 -28.90 30.28
N ARG A 254 13.58 -28.24 29.90
CA ARG A 254 14.91 -28.86 29.75
C ARG A 254 15.89 -28.47 30.85
N THR A 255 15.39 -28.04 32.01
CA THR A 255 16.21 -27.60 33.16
C THR A 255 17.23 -28.66 33.56
N ARG A 256 16.83 -29.95 33.58
CA ARG A 256 17.71 -31.08 33.88
C ARG A 256 18.80 -31.27 32.83
N GLU A 257 18.48 -31.17 31.55
CA GLU A 257 19.46 -31.26 30.45
C GLU A 257 20.51 -30.15 30.56
N LEU A 258 20.07 -28.92 30.85
CA LEU A 258 20.96 -27.76 31.06
C LEU A 258 21.84 -27.95 32.31
N GLY A 259 21.29 -28.54 33.37
CA GLY A 259 22.02 -28.90 34.59
C GLY A 259 23.13 -29.92 34.33
N VAL A 260 22.83 -30.97 33.55
CA VAL A 260 23.82 -31.99 33.14
C VAL A 260 24.93 -31.36 32.29
N LEU A 261 24.59 -30.53 31.31
CA LEU A 261 25.58 -29.81 30.48
C LEU A 261 26.53 -28.97 31.33
N LYS A 262 26.00 -28.30 32.35
CA LYS A 262 26.80 -27.47 33.26
C LYS A 262 27.65 -28.32 34.22
N ALA A 263 27.18 -29.50 34.62
CA ALA A 263 27.95 -30.46 35.43
C ALA A 263 29.13 -31.07 34.67
N ILE A 264 29.00 -31.29 33.35
CA ILE A 264 30.09 -31.79 32.50
C ILE A 264 31.05 -30.69 32.01
N GLY A 265 30.87 -29.44 32.47
CA GLY A 265 31.82 -28.34 32.26
C GLY A 265 31.42 -27.23 31.28
N PHE A 266 30.18 -27.20 30.75
CA PHE A 266 29.75 -26.07 29.91
C PHE A 266 29.70 -24.76 30.71
N THR A 267 30.26 -23.71 30.12
CA THR A 267 30.27 -22.37 30.68
C THR A 267 28.90 -21.68 30.54
N ASN A 268 28.66 -20.67 31.38
CA ASN A 268 27.45 -19.84 31.30
C ASN A 268 27.32 -19.12 29.94
N TRP A 269 28.44 -18.85 29.26
CA TRP A 269 28.44 -18.21 27.94
C TRP A 269 28.05 -19.17 26.83
N GLU A 270 28.54 -20.42 26.85
CA GLU A 270 28.14 -21.45 25.88
C GLU A 270 26.65 -21.76 26.00
N LEU A 271 26.12 -21.82 27.23
CA LEU A 271 24.69 -22.04 27.45
C LEU A 271 23.84 -20.87 26.95
N LYS A 272 24.27 -19.62 27.22
CA LYS A 272 23.60 -18.42 26.67
C LYS A 272 23.64 -18.44 25.14
N GLY A 273 24.81 -18.70 24.56
CA GLY A 273 25.00 -18.76 23.11
C GLY A 273 24.08 -19.78 22.45
N SER A 274 23.91 -20.96 23.05
CA SER A 274 22.97 -21.97 22.54
C SER A 274 21.53 -21.46 22.45
N ILE A 275 21.05 -20.77 23.50
CA ILE A 275 19.67 -20.29 23.58
C ILE A 275 19.46 -19.09 22.66
N LEU A 276 20.43 -18.18 22.58
CA LEU A 276 20.39 -17.03 21.67
C LEU A 276 20.44 -17.47 20.21
N PHE A 277 21.20 -18.52 19.90
CA PHE A 277 21.21 -19.12 18.57
C PHE A 277 19.85 -19.74 18.23
N GLU A 278 19.23 -20.44 19.18
CA GLU A 278 17.88 -21.00 18.99
C GLU A 278 16.84 -19.90 18.74
N SER A 279 16.88 -18.80 19.50
CA SER A 279 15.94 -17.69 19.31
C SER A 279 16.19 -16.91 18.02
N GLY A 280 17.45 -16.70 17.65
CA GLY A 280 17.83 -16.13 16.36
C GLY A 280 17.36 -17.00 15.20
N LEU A 281 17.52 -18.32 15.29
CA LEU A 281 17.08 -19.26 14.26
C LEU A 281 15.55 -19.25 14.08
N LEU A 282 14.79 -19.16 15.18
CA LEU A 282 13.33 -18.98 15.10
C LEU A 282 12.95 -17.64 14.45
N GLY A 283 13.67 -16.57 14.78
CA GLY A 283 13.48 -15.24 14.17
C GLY A 283 13.75 -15.21 12.68
N PHE A 284 14.80 -15.89 12.25
CA PHE A 284 15.22 -16.00 10.86
C PHE A 284 14.25 -16.87 10.04
N LEU A 285 13.90 -18.06 10.53
CA LEU A 285 12.93 -18.93 9.84
C LEU A 285 11.53 -18.30 9.81
N GLY A 286 11.13 -17.67 10.93
CA GLY A 286 9.87 -16.94 11.04
C GLY A 286 9.81 -15.77 10.07
N SER A 287 10.90 -15.02 9.86
CA SER A 287 10.89 -13.93 8.88
C SER A 287 10.95 -14.39 7.45
N ILE A 288 11.60 -15.50 7.10
CA ILE A 288 11.49 -16.05 5.75
C ILE A 288 10.03 -16.37 5.44
N ALA A 289 9.34 -17.10 6.33
CA ALA A 289 7.94 -17.41 6.16
C ALA A 289 7.05 -16.16 6.18
N GLY A 290 7.35 -15.19 7.04
CA GLY A 290 6.65 -13.90 7.10
C GLY A 290 6.84 -13.06 5.84
N VAL A 291 8.04 -13.05 5.26
CA VAL A 291 8.33 -12.36 4.00
C VAL A 291 7.55 -13.01 2.87
N LEU A 292 7.52 -14.35 2.80
CA LEU A 292 6.72 -15.05 1.80
C LEU A 292 5.23 -14.69 1.91
N LEU A 293 4.67 -14.71 3.14
CA LEU A 293 3.29 -14.26 3.36
C LEU A 293 3.09 -12.77 3.07
N GLY A 294 4.05 -11.92 3.40
CA GLY A 294 3.98 -10.49 3.14
C GLY A 294 4.02 -10.17 1.65
N ILE A 295 4.85 -10.88 0.86
CA ILE A 295 4.87 -10.78 -0.60
C ILE A 295 3.53 -11.21 -1.17
N LEU A 296 2.95 -12.33 -0.69
CA LEU A 296 1.60 -12.72 -1.10
C LEU A 296 0.56 -11.64 -0.77
N GLY A 297 0.64 -11.04 0.42
CA GLY A 297 -0.20 -9.92 0.80
C GLY A 297 -0.04 -8.70 -0.12
N ILE A 298 1.20 -8.34 -0.46
CA ILE A 298 1.50 -7.24 -1.39
C ILE A 298 0.94 -7.54 -2.78
N LEU A 299 1.09 -8.76 -3.29
CA LEU A 299 0.56 -9.16 -4.59
C LEU A 299 -0.98 -9.07 -4.62
N LEU A 300 -1.64 -9.48 -3.54
CA LEU A 300 -3.10 -9.34 -3.41
C LEU A 300 -3.53 -7.87 -3.35
N ILE A 301 -2.84 -7.05 -2.54
CA ILE A 301 -3.13 -5.61 -2.41
C ILE A 301 -2.88 -4.89 -3.73
N ALA A 302 -1.74 -5.15 -4.38
CA ALA A 302 -1.41 -4.53 -5.66
C ALA A 302 -2.37 -4.94 -6.76
N LYS A 303 -2.85 -6.19 -6.77
CA LYS A 303 -3.90 -6.62 -7.69
C LYS A 303 -5.22 -5.91 -7.41
N MET A 304 -5.64 -5.85 -6.14
CA MET A 304 -6.91 -5.24 -5.74
C MET A 304 -6.93 -3.71 -5.98
N LEU A 305 -5.79 -3.05 -5.78
CA LEU A 305 -5.63 -1.61 -5.98
C LEU A 305 -5.07 -1.25 -7.38
N ASN A 306 -4.88 -2.24 -8.25
CA ASN A 306 -4.29 -2.09 -9.57
C ASN A 306 -2.91 -1.40 -9.61
N PHE A 307 -2.10 -1.55 -8.55
CA PHE A 307 -0.72 -1.07 -8.46
C PHE A 307 0.31 -2.11 -8.91
N THR A 308 -0.05 -3.04 -9.81
CA THR A 308 0.83 -4.13 -10.25
C THR A 308 2.14 -3.62 -10.87
N ASP A 309 2.10 -2.47 -11.57
CA ASP A 309 3.27 -1.82 -12.17
C ASP A 309 4.31 -1.37 -11.10
N TYR A 310 3.89 -1.20 -9.85
CA TYR A 310 4.72 -0.72 -8.73
C TYR A 310 5.18 -1.83 -7.78
N ILE A 311 4.88 -3.10 -8.07
CA ILE A 311 5.29 -4.24 -7.22
C ILE A 311 6.79 -4.25 -6.92
N THR A 312 7.62 -3.91 -7.91
CA THR A 312 9.08 -3.87 -7.76
C THR A 312 9.51 -2.84 -6.73
N ASP A 313 8.82 -1.70 -6.67
CA ASP A 313 9.06 -0.63 -5.69
C ASP A 313 8.46 -0.95 -4.32
N MET A 314 7.42 -1.79 -4.28
CA MET A 314 6.83 -2.26 -3.03
C MET A 314 7.69 -3.32 -2.33
N ILE A 315 8.55 -4.04 -3.05
CA ILE A 315 9.40 -5.11 -2.49
C ILE A 315 10.88 -4.84 -2.80
N PRO A 316 11.44 -3.70 -2.34
CA PRO A 316 12.82 -3.41 -2.60
C PRO A 316 13.70 -4.35 -1.75
N LEU A 317 14.79 -4.85 -2.33
CA LEU A 317 15.66 -5.86 -1.70
C LEU A 317 16.18 -5.43 -0.31
N TRP A 318 16.43 -4.13 -0.12
CA TRP A 318 16.88 -3.59 1.16
C TRP A 318 15.80 -3.71 2.25
N LEU A 319 14.52 -3.59 1.91
CA LEU A 319 13.41 -3.75 2.86
C LEU A 319 13.31 -5.22 3.29
N VAL A 320 13.37 -6.15 2.33
CA VAL A 320 13.36 -7.59 2.62
C VAL A 320 14.54 -7.97 3.51
N GLY A 321 15.76 -7.54 3.14
CA GLY A 321 16.96 -7.78 3.93
C GLY A 321 16.87 -7.14 5.33
N GLY A 322 16.36 -5.91 5.41
CA GLY A 322 16.18 -5.17 6.66
C GLY A 322 15.19 -5.84 7.61
N VAL A 323 14.07 -6.34 7.09
CA VAL A 323 13.05 -7.03 7.89
C VAL A 323 13.56 -8.39 8.39
N ILE A 324 14.28 -9.16 7.56
CA ILE A 324 14.87 -10.44 7.98
C ILE A 324 15.95 -10.21 9.04
N ALA A 325 16.85 -9.25 8.82
CA ALA A 325 17.90 -8.91 9.79
C ALA A 325 17.31 -8.37 11.09
N GLY A 326 16.33 -7.47 10.99
CA GLY A 326 15.63 -6.86 12.12
C GLY A 326 14.87 -7.88 12.95
N SER A 327 14.11 -8.79 12.33
CA SER A 327 13.37 -9.84 13.07
C SER A 327 14.32 -10.79 13.80
N THR A 328 15.44 -11.16 13.17
CA THR A 328 16.44 -12.06 13.71
C THR A 328 17.09 -11.42 14.93
N LEU A 329 17.48 -10.14 14.79
CA LEU A 329 18.04 -9.36 15.88
C LEU A 329 17.05 -9.22 17.05
N LEU A 330 15.80 -8.85 16.77
CA LEU A 330 14.76 -8.73 17.80
C LEU A 330 14.50 -10.07 18.50
N SER A 331 14.56 -11.19 17.79
CA SER A 331 14.38 -12.53 18.37
C SER A 331 15.56 -12.95 19.24
N ILE A 332 16.79 -12.55 18.87
CA ILE A 332 17.98 -12.71 19.73
C ILE A 332 17.81 -11.88 21.00
N LEU A 333 17.38 -10.61 20.86
CA LEU A 333 17.16 -9.71 22.00
C LEU A 333 16.07 -10.26 22.95
N ALA A 334 14.97 -10.78 22.42
CA ALA A 334 13.93 -11.46 23.18
C ALA A 334 14.48 -12.67 23.95
N GLY A 335 15.42 -13.41 23.35
CA GLY A 335 16.10 -14.56 23.95
C GLY A 335 17.06 -14.20 25.10
N LEU A 336 17.50 -12.95 25.25
CA LEU A 336 18.48 -12.55 26.27
C LEU A 336 18.00 -12.82 27.70
N TYR A 337 16.72 -12.55 27.99
CA TYR A 337 16.18 -12.78 29.33
C TYR A 337 16.12 -14.28 29.68
N PRO A 338 15.48 -15.16 28.86
CA PRO A 338 15.51 -16.60 29.09
C PRO A 338 16.93 -17.19 29.13
N ALA A 339 17.82 -16.74 28.23
CA ALA A 339 19.22 -17.20 28.19
C ALA A 339 19.98 -16.88 29.47
N ARG A 340 19.80 -15.66 30.02
CA ARG A 340 20.39 -15.28 31.30
C ARG A 340 19.85 -16.14 32.43
N ARG A 341 18.53 -16.36 32.48
CA ARG A 341 17.90 -17.20 33.51
C ARG A 341 18.41 -18.65 33.46
N ALA A 342 18.48 -19.25 32.27
CA ALA A 342 19.02 -20.59 32.07
C ALA A 342 20.49 -20.71 32.51
N SER A 343 21.34 -19.77 32.13
CA SER A 343 22.76 -19.79 32.49
C SER A 343 23.02 -19.70 33.98
N LYS A 344 22.10 -19.09 34.74
CA LYS A 344 22.22 -18.94 36.20
C LYS A 344 21.57 -20.07 36.99
N LEU A 345 21.07 -21.13 36.33
CA LEU A 345 20.52 -22.29 37.02
C LEU A 345 21.56 -22.95 37.93
N ASN A 346 21.12 -23.30 39.14
CA ASN A 346 21.91 -24.04 40.11
C ASN A 346 21.89 -25.53 39.74
N VAL A 347 23.08 -26.12 39.56
CA VAL A 347 23.25 -27.51 39.10
C VAL A 347 22.62 -28.50 40.08
N VAL A 348 22.78 -28.26 41.38
CA VAL A 348 22.24 -29.16 42.43
C VAL A 348 20.72 -29.15 42.41
N GLU A 349 20.10 -27.98 42.26
CA GLU A 349 18.65 -27.83 42.21
C GLU A 349 18.06 -28.40 40.90
N ALA A 350 18.75 -28.19 39.78
CA ALA A 350 18.34 -28.71 38.48
C ALA A 350 18.37 -30.25 38.38
N LEU A 351 19.21 -30.92 39.17
CA LEU A 351 19.29 -32.39 39.24
C LEU A 351 18.38 -32.99 40.33
N ARG A 352 17.96 -32.19 41.31
CA ARG A 352 17.14 -32.63 42.45
C ARG A 352 15.62 -32.55 42.17
N ASN A 353 15.16 -31.70 41.25
CA ASN A 353 13.74 -31.59 40.95
C ASN A 353 13.22 -32.87 40.26
N GLU A 354 12.31 -33.57 40.94
CA GLU A 354 11.47 -34.67 40.44
C GLU A 354 10.30 -34.14 39.61
#